data_AF-A0A9D7LAS4-F1
#
_entry.id   AF-A0A9D7LAS4-F1
#
_cell.length_a   1.000
_cell.length_b   1.000
_cell.length_c   1.000
_cell.angle_alpha   90.00
_cell.angle_beta   90.00
_cell.angle_gamma   90.00
#
_symmetry.space_group_name_H-M   'P 1'
#
loop_
_entity.id
_entity.type
_entity.pdbx_description
1 polymer ?
#
loop_
_entity_poly.entity_id
_entity_poly.type
_entity_poly.pdbx_seq_one_letter_code
_entity_poly.pdbx_strand_id
1 'polypeptide(L)' 'MKKPNQEERRRMCTRKRRYRSQGDALEAAMLAGAGRGRTAYLCPLCRQWHLTSG' A
#
# COMPACT_ATOMS: atom_id res chain seq x y z
N MET A 1 17.94 -12.96 -7.85
CA MET A 1 17.32 -11.73 -7.28
C MET A 1 17.47 -11.74 -5.76
N LYS A 2 18.10 -10.71 -5.17
CA LYS A 2 18.29 -10.62 -3.71
C LYS A 2 16.97 -10.12 -3.09
N LYS A 3 16.42 -10.85 -2.12
CA LYS A 3 15.21 -10.38 -1.40
C LYS A 3 15.57 -9.08 -0.67
N PRO A 4 14.76 -8.01 -0.77
CA PRO A 4 15.05 -6.76 -0.09
C PRO A 4 15.09 -6.98 1.41
N ASN A 5 16.11 -6.41 2.06
CA ASN A 5 16.28 -6.45 3.50
C ASN A 5 15.25 -5.55 4.22
N GLN A 6 15.21 -5.57 5.55
CA GLN A 6 14.20 -4.81 6.30
C GLN A 6 14.26 -3.29 6.04
N GLU A 7 15.45 -2.72 5.87
CA GLU A 7 15.64 -1.29 5.62
C GLU A 7 15.17 -0.90 4.21
N GLU A 8 15.50 -1.71 3.20
CA GLU A 8 15.04 -1.53 1.83
C GLU A 8 13.51 -1.61 1.76
N ARG A 9 12.90 -2.57 2.45
CA ARG A 9 11.44 -2.67 2.55
C ARG A 9 10.80 -1.45 3.20
N ARG A 10 11.44 -0.86 4.24
CA ARG A 10 10.98 0.39 4.85
C ARG A 10 11.07 1.56 3.86
N ARG A 11 12.17 1.70 3.12
CA ARG A 11 12.32 2.75 2.08
C ARG A 11 11.31 2.58 0.94
N MET A 12 11.02 1.35 0.51
CA MET A 12 9.97 1.08 -0.48
C MET A 12 8.58 1.40 0.08
N CYS A 13 8.33 1.07 1.35
CA CYS A 13 7.07 1.38 2.03
C CYS A 13 6.83 2.88 2.15
N THR A 14 7.84 3.67 2.52
CA THR A 14 7.69 5.13 2.68
C THR A 14 7.41 5.85 1.37
N ARG A 15 7.85 5.28 0.23
CA ARG A 15 7.53 5.75 -1.13
C ARG A 15 6.09 5.47 -1.56
N LYS A 16 5.40 4.49 -0.94
CA LYS A 16 4.00 4.20 -1.26
C LYS A 16 3.08 5.20 -0.56
N ARG A 17 1.93 5.49 -1.18
CA ARG A 17 0.84 6.21 -0.52
C ARG A 17 0.37 5.42 0.70
N ARG A 18 0.21 6.13 1.83
CA ARG A 18 -0.20 5.58 3.11
C ARG A 18 -1.55 6.14 3.50
N TYR A 19 -2.47 5.27 3.87
CA TYR A 19 -3.82 5.62 4.27
C TYR A 19 -4.06 5.25 5.73
N ARG A 20 -4.90 6.04 6.41
CA ARG A 20 -5.22 5.84 7.83
C ARG A 20 -6.16 4.66 8.02
N SER A 21 -7.06 4.40 7.08
CA SER A 21 -8.02 3.31 7.12
C SER A 21 -8.04 2.49 5.81
N GLN A 22 -8.66 1.32 5.87
CA GLN A 22 -8.93 0.51 4.68
C GLN A 22 -9.87 1.24 3.71
N GLY A 23 -10.87 1.95 4.24
CA GLY A 23 -11.84 2.72 3.46
C GLY A 23 -11.18 3.84 2.67
N ASP A 24 -10.33 4.65 3.31
CA ASP A 24 -9.53 5.70 2.65
C ASP A 24 -8.71 5.14 1.49
N ALA A 25 -8.09 3.97 1.69
CA ALA A 25 -7.27 3.34 0.66
C ALA A 25 -8.14 2.93 -0.54
N LEU A 26 -9.26 2.24 -0.30
CA LEU A 26 -10.16 1.76 -1.35
C LEU A 26 -10.87 2.92 -2.07
N GLU A 27 -11.30 3.95 -1.33
CA GLU A 27 -11.87 5.17 -1.91
C GLU A 27 -10.86 5.85 -2.82
N ALA A 28 -9.61 6.00 -2.38
CA ALA A 28 -8.55 6.54 -3.22
C ALA A 28 -8.27 5.67 -4.47
N ALA A 29 -8.47 4.34 -4.39
CA ALA A 29 -8.39 3.46 -5.55
C ALA A 29 -9.56 3.68 -6.52
N MET A 30 -10.77 3.88 -6.00
CA MET A 30 -11.96 4.21 -6.78
C MET A 30 -11.79 5.55 -7.49
N LEU A 31 -11.35 6.59 -6.77
CA LEU A 31 -11.08 7.93 -7.31
C LEU A 31 -9.97 7.91 -8.38
N ALA A 32 -8.99 7.03 -8.25
CA ALA A 32 -7.93 6.86 -9.24
C ALA A 32 -8.35 6.03 -10.47
N GLY A 33 -9.63 5.63 -10.59
CA GLY A 33 -10.13 4.77 -11.67
C GLY A 33 -9.58 3.33 -11.60
N ALA A 34 -8.92 2.95 -10.51
CA ALA A 34 -8.25 1.67 -10.32
C ALA A 34 -9.00 0.73 -9.35
N GLY A 35 -10.27 1.03 -9.03
CA GLY A 35 -11.06 0.30 -8.04
C GLY A 35 -11.29 -1.19 -8.36
N ARG A 36 -11.24 -1.59 -9.64
CA ARG A 36 -11.51 -2.99 -10.06
C ARG A 36 -10.31 -3.94 -9.93
N GLY A 37 -9.11 -3.44 -9.64
CA GLY A 37 -7.90 -4.27 -9.60
C GLY A 37 -6.98 -3.95 -8.44
N ARG A 38 -7.41 -3.15 -7.46
CA ARG A 38 -6.60 -2.82 -6.29
C ARG A 38 -7.21 -3.31 -5.00
N THR A 39 -6.38 -3.94 -4.18
CA THR A 39 -6.71 -4.39 -2.84
C THR A 39 -5.96 -3.55 -1.81
N ALA A 40 -6.65 -3.20 -0.72
CA ALA A 40 -6.05 -2.54 0.42
C ALA A 40 -5.50 -3.59 1.40
N TYR A 41 -4.26 -3.42 1.86
CA TYR A 41 -3.64 -4.28 2.86
C TYR A 41 -2.99 -3.45 3.97
N LEU A 42 -3.03 -3.97 5.20
CA LEU A 42 -2.32 -3.38 6.34
C LEU A 42 -0.83 -3.75 6.25
N CYS A 43 0.03 -2.76 6.11
CA CYS A 43 1.46 -3.02 6.01
C CYS A 43 2.07 -3.31 7.38
N PRO A 44 2.79 -4.44 7.56
CA PRO A 44 3.39 -4.80 8.84
C PRO A 44 4.58 -3.91 9.24
N LEU A 45 5.12 -3.10 8.32
CA LEU A 45 6.28 -2.24 8.58
C LEU A 45 5.88 -0.87 9.16
N CYS A 46 4.86 -0.24 8.57
CA CYS A 46 4.43 1.11 8.93
C CYS A 46 3.07 1.14 9.66
N ARG A 47 2.38 -0.01 9.75
CA ARG A 47 1.05 -0.16 10.33
C ARG A 47 -0.01 0.75 9.68
N GLN A 48 0.19 1.11 8.42
CA GLN A 48 -0.72 1.92 7.62
C GLN A 48 -1.26 1.11 6.44
N TRP A 49 -2.39 1.57 5.90
CA TRP A 49 -3.05 0.92 4.78
C TRP A 49 -2.39 1.32 3.47
N HIS A 50 -2.11 0.34 2.63
CA HIS A 50 -1.53 0.53 1.30
C HIS A 50 -2.39 -0.17 0.25
N LEU A 51 -2.33 0.36 -0.97
CA LEU A 51 -2.91 -0.30 -2.13
C LEU A 51 -1.85 -1.18 -2.80
N THR A 52 -2.26 -2.40 -3.13
CA THR A 52 -1.57 -3.25 -4.10
C THR A 52 -2.47 -3.47 -5.30
N SER A 53 -1.88 -3.61 -6.48
CA SER A 53 -2.60 -4.24 -7.58
C SER A 53 -2.73 -5.73 -7.25
N GLY A 54 -3.93 -6.28 -7.42
CA GLY A 54 -4.17 -7.72 -7.38
C GLY A 54 -3.51 -8.42 -8.57
#